data_AF-A0A7V9MMU0-F1
#
_entry.id   AF-A0A7V9MMU0-F1
#
_cell.length_a   1.000
_cell.length_b   1.000
_cell.length_c   1.000
_cell.angle_alpha   90.00
_cell.angle_beta   90.00
_cell.angle_gamma   90.00
#
_symmetry.space_group_name_H-M   'P 1'
#
loop_
_entity.id
_entity.type
_entity.pdbx_description
1 polymer ?
#
loop_
_entity_poly.entity_id
_entity_poly.type
_entity_poly.pdbx_seq_one_letter_code
_entity_poly.pdbx_strand_id
1 'polypeptide(L)'
;MSNTNSIKKKELPPYETRYNDLVGVVSINLDNNMDDFNEFASALFHYNPERFKAVALKVFIENNPIVTLYALDLERQKKHPEREKLPVHKFKFQMSLDQLFSKLKRFNFTVTAGNYSIEKMEVINK
;
A
#
# COMPACT_ATOMS: atom_id res chain seq x y z
N MET A 1 -29.64 -16.43 17.32
CA MET A 1 -28.25 -16.74 16.95
C MET A 1 -27.75 -15.60 16.08
N SER A 2 -26.96 -14.69 16.65
CA SER A 2 -26.53 -13.48 15.95
C SER A 2 -25.15 -13.72 15.32
N ASN A 3 -25.08 -13.67 14.00
CA ASN A 3 -23.83 -13.69 13.23
C ASN A 3 -23.12 -12.34 13.38
N THR A 4 -22.16 -12.26 14.29
CA THR A 4 -21.19 -11.15 14.32
C THR A 4 -20.12 -11.40 13.27
N ASN A 5 -20.28 -10.78 12.09
CA ASN A 5 -19.18 -10.59 11.15
C ASN A 5 -18.14 -9.69 11.81
N SER A 6 -17.09 -10.28 12.38
CA SER A 6 -15.93 -9.55 12.89
C SER A 6 -15.20 -8.91 11.71
N ILE A 7 -15.33 -7.58 11.55
CA ILE A 7 -14.48 -6.81 10.64
C ILE A 7 -13.06 -6.95 11.18
N LYS A 8 -12.22 -7.78 10.53
CA LYS A 8 -10.79 -7.86 10.84
C LYS A 8 -10.20 -6.46 10.67
N LYS A 9 -9.76 -5.86 11.78
CA LYS A 9 -9.04 -4.58 11.79
C LYS A 9 -7.78 -4.78 10.92
N LYS A 10 -7.59 -3.95 9.90
CA LYS A 10 -6.35 -3.98 9.10
C LYS A 10 -5.19 -3.65 10.03
N GLU A 11 -4.33 -4.63 10.27
CA GLU A 11 -3.09 -4.43 11.03
C GLU A 11 -2.05 -3.79 10.12
N LEU A 12 -1.29 -2.83 10.65
CA LEU A 12 -0.18 -2.23 9.94
C LEU A 12 0.92 -3.29 9.80
N PRO A 13 1.53 -3.44 8.61
CA PRO A 13 2.64 -4.38 8.44
C PRO A 13 3.81 -3.97 9.36
N PRO A 14 4.62 -4.94 9.81
CA PRO A 14 5.86 -4.64 10.54
C PRO A 14 6.75 -3.74 9.66
N TYR A 15 7.17 -2.60 10.20
CA TYR A 15 8.06 -1.67 9.51
C TYR A 15 9.51 -2.08 9.73
N GLU A 16 10.31 -2.18 8.67
CA GLU A 16 11.77 -2.21 8.79
C GLU A 16 12.21 -0.77 9.12
N THR A 17 12.66 -0.52 10.36
CA THR A 17 13.21 0.78 10.77
C THR A 17 14.70 0.66 11.02
N ARG A 18 15.46 1.59 10.44
CA ARG A 18 16.78 1.99 10.90
C ARG A 18 16.61 3.08 11.97
N TYR A 19 17.64 3.28 12.78
CA TYR A 19 17.60 4.20 13.94
C TYR A 19 17.21 5.66 13.60
N ASN A 20 17.37 6.07 12.34
CA ASN A 20 17.05 7.43 11.86
C ASN A 20 15.83 7.49 10.93
N ASP A 21 15.03 6.43 10.84
CA ASP A 21 13.90 6.39 9.94
C ASP A 21 12.66 7.06 10.55
N LEU A 22 11.97 7.88 9.74
CA LEU A 22 10.64 8.38 10.08
C LEU A 22 9.60 7.29 9.82
N VAL A 23 8.64 7.14 10.74
CA VAL A 23 7.52 6.22 10.58
C VAL A 23 6.26 7.03 10.32
N GLY A 24 5.53 6.66 9.27
CA GLY A 24 4.33 7.35 8.84
C GLY A 24 3.22 6.41 8.42
N VAL A 25 1.99 6.88 8.58
CA VAL A 25 0.80 6.24 8.01
C VAL A 25 0.36 7.10 6.83
N VAL A 26 0.17 6.45 5.69
CA VAL A 26 -0.32 7.09 4.47
C VAL A 26 -1.75 6.63 4.25
N SER A 27 -2.67 7.58 4.11
CA SER A 27 -4.05 7.32 3.72
C SER A 27 -4.30 7.89 2.33
N ILE A 28 -4.75 7.04 1.42
CA ILE A 28 -4.96 7.38 0.02
C ILE A 28 -6.44 7.23 -0.31
N ASN A 29 -7.03 8.29 -0.88
CA ASN A 29 -8.35 8.21 -1.49
C ASN A 29 -8.18 8.11 -3.01
N LEU A 30 -8.55 6.95 -3.55
CA LEU A 30 -8.55 6.69 -4.98
C LEU A 30 -9.63 7.54 -5.68
N ASP A 31 -9.46 7.76 -6.98
CA ASP A 31 -10.45 8.45 -7.79
C ASP A 31 -11.80 7.70 -7.78
N ASN A 32 -12.91 8.42 -8.02
CA ASN A 32 -14.28 7.90 -7.96
C ASN A 32 -14.56 6.73 -8.91
N ASN A 33 -13.70 6.50 -9.89
CA ASN A 33 -13.81 5.42 -10.88
C ASN A 33 -12.95 4.20 -10.52
N MET A 34 -12.35 4.17 -9.33
CA MET A 34 -11.57 3.04 -8.84
C MET A 34 -12.12 2.58 -7.49
N ASP A 35 -12.62 1.35 -7.44
CA ASP A 35 -13.26 0.79 -6.27
C ASP A 35 -12.24 0.24 -5.26
N ASP A 36 -11.05 -0.15 -5.71
CA ASP A 36 -10.02 -0.69 -4.84
C ASP A 36 -8.55 -0.49 -5.31
N PHE A 37 -7.63 -0.92 -4.43
CA PHE A 37 -6.19 -0.87 -4.67
C PHE A 37 -5.74 -1.71 -5.88
N ASN A 38 -6.43 -2.81 -6.18
CA ASN A 38 -6.10 -3.69 -7.30
C ASN A 38 -6.43 -3.02 -8.65
N GLU A 39 -7.56 -2.33 -8.73
CA GLU A 39 -7.91 -1.53 -9.91
C GLU A 39 -6.91 -0.41 -10.16
N PHE A 40 -6.59 0.37 -9.12
CA PHE A 40 -5.53 1.39 -9.19
C PHE A 40 -4.20 0.81 -9.69
N ALA A 41 -3.76 -0.30 -9.09
CA ALA A 41 -2.49 -0.91 -9.44
C ALA A 41 -2.50 -1.49 -10.87
N SER A 42 -3.60 -2.12 -11.29
CA SER A 42 -3.74 -2.64 -12.67
C SER A 42 -3.71 -1.51 -13.71
N ALA A 43 -4.34 -0.38 -13.42
CA ALA A 43 -4.35 0.78 -14.30
C ALA A 43 -2.96 1.43 -14.42
N LEU A 44 -2.20 1.46 -13.32
CA LEU A 44 -0.87 2.07 -13.27
C LEU A 44 0.23 1.15 -13.83
N PHE A 45 0.12 -0.16 -13.60
CA PHE A 45 1.15 -1.15 -13.97
C PHE A 45 0.77 -2.04 -15.17
N HIS A 46 -0.43 -1.87 -15.71
CA HIS A 46 -0.96 -2.59 -16.89
C HIS A 46 -0.86 -4.12 -16.79
N TYR A 47 -1.10 -4.70 -15.60
CA TYR A 47 -1.16 -6.15 -15.43
C TYR A 47 -2.60 -6.67 -15.55
N ASN A 48 -2.75 -7.97 -15.84
CA ASN A 48 -4.07 -8.64 -15.87
C ASN A 48 -4.62 -8.89 -14.45
N PRO A 49 -5.71 -8.23 -14.02
CA PRO A 49 -6.28 -8.38 -12.68
C PRO A 49 -6.94 -9.75 -12.42
N GLU A 50 -7.25 -10.52 -13.46
CA GLU A 50 -7.75 -11.90 -13.30
C GLU A 50 -6.64 -12.86 -12.83
N ARG A 51 -5.39 -12.54 -13.16
CA ARG A 51 -4.22 -13.35 -12.80
C ARG A 51 -3.49 -12.81 -11.58
N PHE A 52 -3.40 -11.50 -11.43
CA PHE A 52 -2.63 -10.88 -10.36
C PHE A 52 -3.51 -10.06 -9.43
N LYS A 53 -3.23 -10.13 -8.13
CA LYS A 53 -3.86 -9.29 -7.11
C LYS A 53 -2.83 -8.43 -6.40
N ALA A 54 -3.00 -7.11 -6.42
CA ALA A 54 -2.09 -6.17 -5.73
C ALA A 54 -2.00 -6.46 -4.22
N VAL A 55 -0.78 -6.52 -3.69
CA VAL A 55 -0.51 -6.80 -2.27
C VAL A 55 0.19 -5.63 -1.60
N ALA A 56 1.25 -5.12 -2.21
CA ALA A 56 2.03 -4.03 -1.64
C ALA A 56 2.61 -3.12 -2.71
N LEU A 57 2.60 -1.82 -2.44
CA LEU A 57 3.27 -0.80 -3.24
C LEU A 57 4.44 -0.24 -2.44
N LYS A 58 5.64 -0.26 -3.02
CA LYS A 58 6.84 0.37 -2.48
C LYS A 58 7.24 1.52 -3.39
N VAL A 59 7.35 2.71 -2.82
CA VAL A 59 7.86 3.89 -3.51
C VAL A 59 9.25 4.18 -2.96
N PHE A 60 10.22 4.34 -3.85
CA PHE A 60 11.57 4.74 -3.50
C PHE A 60 11.89 6.03 -4.26
N ILE A 61 12.14 7.12 -3.52
CA ILE A 61 12.33 8.45 -4.08
C ILE A 61 13.83 8.77 -4.08
N GLU A 62 14.39 8.88 -5.28
CA GLU A 62 15.70 9.49 -5.56
C GLU A 62 15.48 10.57 -6.66
N ASN A 63 16.52 10.94 -7.41
CA ASN A 63 16.39 11.84 -8.57
C ASN A 63 15.30 11.38 -9.56
N ASN A 64 15.08 10.07 -9.67
CA ASN A 64 13.94 9.49 -10.37
C ASN A 64 13.23 8.47 -9.47
N PRO A 65 11.95 8.68 -9.13
CA PRO A 65 11.22 7.73 -8.30
C PRO A 65 11.10 6.36 -8.96
N ILE A 66 11.27 5.32 -8.15
CA ILE A 66 11.06 3.93 -8.51
C ILE A 66 9.86 3.42 -7.73
N VAL A 67 8.84 3.00 -8.45
CA VAL A 67 7.64 2.40 -7.87
C VAL A 67 7.67 0.90 -8.15
N THR A 68 7.56 0.12 -7.08
CA THR A 68 7.54 -1.34 -7.14
C THR A 68 6.20 -1.84 -6.63
N LEU A 69 5.50 -2.60 -7.45
CA LEU A 69 4.30 -3.33 -7.05
C LEU A 69 4.65 -4.81 -6.82
N TYR A 70 4.22 -5.33 -5.69
CA TYR A 70 4.17 -6.76 -5.41
C TYR A 70 2.72 -7.22 -5.58
N ALA A 71 2.47 -8.13 -6.52
CA ALA A 71 1.15 -8.69 -6.76
C ALA A 71 1.16 -10.21 -6.64
N LEU A 72 0.19 -10.77 -5.93
CA LEU A 72 -0.03 -12.21 -5.77
C LEU A 72 -0.38 -12.82 -7.13
N ASP A 73 0.33 -13.87 -7.54
CA ASP A 73 -0.04 -14.70 -8.68
C ASP A 73 -1.12 -15.71 -8.26
N LEU A 74 -2.36 -15.45 -8.69
CA LEU A 74 -3.53 -16.24 -8.32
C LEU A 74 -3.48 -17.66 -8.91
N GLU A 75 -2.89 -17.84 -10.09
CA GLU A 75 -2.73 -19.18 -10.68
C GLU A 75 -1.73 -20.00 -9.89
N ARG A 76 -0.60 -19.39 -9.52
CA ARG A 76 0.44 -20.05 -8.74
C ARG A 76 -0.02 -20.37 -7.32
N GLN A 77 -0.82 -19.49 -6.72
CA GLN A 77 -1.45 -19.73 -5.43
C GLN A 77 -2.46 -20.88 -5.49
N LYS A 78 -3.32 -20.92 -6.52
CA LYS A 78 -4.28 -22.02 -6.72
C LYS A 78 -3.59 -23.38 -6.89
N LYS A 79 -2.47 -23.42 -7.60
CA LYS A 79 -1.69 -24.66 -7.81
C LYS A 79 -1.00 -25.17 -6.54
N HIS A 80 -0.66 -24.28 -5.61
CA HIS A 80 0.08 -24.63 -4.40
C HIS A 80 -0.44 -23.84 -3.19
N PRO A 81 -1.66 -24.15 -2.69
CA PRO A 81 -2.30 -23.39 -1.63
C PRO A 81 -1.57 -23.49 -0.28
N GLU A 82 -0.89 -24.62 -0.04
CA GLU A 82 -0.20 -24.97 1.21
C GLU A 82 1.13 -24.23 1.45
N ARG A 83 1.54 -23.32 0.55
CA ARG A 83 2.85 -22.69 0.64
C ARG A 83 2.92 -21.71 1.81
N GLU A 84 3.97 -21.85 2.61
CA GLU A 84 4.31 -20.91 3.69
C GLU A 84 4.57 -19.48 3.17
N LYS A 85 5.12 -19.36 1.94
CA LYS A 85 5.43 -18.07 1.31
C LYS A 85 4.38 -17.70 0.26
N LEU A 86 3.91 -16.45 0.32
CA LEU A 86 3.00 -15.87 -0.65
C LEU A 86 3.69 -15.70 -2.03
N PRO A 87 3.20 -16.34 -3.11
CA PRO A 87 3.81 -16.28 -4.43
C PRO A 87 3.50 -14.95 -5.11
N VAL A 88 4.42 -13.99 -5.01
CA VAL A 88 4.27 -12.66 -5.60
C VAL A 88 5.13 -12.45 -6.84
N HIS A 89 4.61 -11.72 -7.81
CA HIS A 89 5.36 -11.10 -8.89
C HIS A 89 5.74 -9.67 -8.52
N LYS A 90 6.97 -9.29 -8.88
CA LYS A 90 7.51 -7.95 -8.66
C LYS A 90 7.49 -7.18 -9.98
N PHE A 91 6.71 -6.11 -10.03
CA PHE A 91 6.67 -5.15 -11.13
C PHE A 91 7.42 -3.90 -10.69
N LYS A 92 8.43 -3.46 -11.45
CA LYS A 92 9.28 -2.30 -11.09
C LYS A 92 9.27 -1.31 -12.24
N PHE A 93 8.86 -0.08 -11.96
CA PHE A 93 8.76 0.99 -12.94
C PHE A 93 9.42 2.26 -12.43
N GLN A 94 10.08 2.96 -13.33
CA GLN A 94 10.58 4.31 -13.09
C GLN A 94 9.52 5.28 -13.60
N MET A 95 8.98 6.11 -12.71
CA MET A 95 7.91 7.05 -13.04
C MET A 95 8.04 8.30 -12.16
N SER A 96 7.55 9.44 -12.65
CA SER A 96 7.50 10.66 -11.84
C SER A 96 6.46 10.56 -10.73
N LEU A 97 6.59 11.42 -9.70
CA LEU A 97 5.56 11.54 -8.66
C LEU A 97 4.22 11.99 -9.25
N ASP A 98 4.23 12.86 -10.27
CA ASP A 98 3.02 13.28 -10.95
C ASP A 98 2.30 12.11 -11.61
N GLN A 99 3.05 11.20 -12.24
CA GLN A 99 2.47 9.98 -12.82
C GLN A 99 1.85 9.08 -11.73
N LEU A 100 2.58 8.87 -10.63
CA LEU A 100 2.11 8.06 -9.50
C LEU A 100 0.83 8.64 -8.88
N PHE A 101 0.77 9.97 -8.71
CA PHE A 101 -0.33 10.65 -8.03
C PHE A 101 -1.46 11.08 -8.97
N SER A 102 -1.30 10.97 -10.29
CA SER A 102 -2.31 11.34 -11.30
C SER A 102 -3.66 10.65 -11.13
N LYS A 103 -3.71 9.50 -10.44
CA LYS A 103 -4.92 8.72 -10.18
C LYS A 103 -5.47 8.89 -8.76
N LEU A 104 -4.88 9.77 -7.96
CA LEU A 104 -5.31 10.04 -6.60
C LEU A 104 -6.19 11.28 -6.56
N LYS A 105 -7.37 11.16 -5.99
CA LYS A 105 -8.25 12.32 -5.77
C LYS A 105 -7.78 13.17 -4.60
N ARG A 106 -7.33 12.52 -3.52
CA ARG A 106 -6.77 13.17 -2.33
C ARG A 106 -5.67 12.29 -1.75
N PHE A 107 -4.58 12.94 -1.35
CA PHE A 107 -3.45 12.33 -0.67
C PHE A 107 -3.29 12.99 0.69
N ASN A 108 -3.40 12.21 1.76
CA ASN A 108 -3.17 12.69 3.12
C ASN A 108 -2.20 11.74 3.83
N PHE A 109 -1.18 12.31 4.47
CA PHE A 109 -0.17 11.54 5.16
C PHE A 109 0.20 12.22 6.47
N THR A 110 0.55 11.41 7.46
CA THR A 110 1.11 11.91 8.71
C THR A 110 2.41 11.17 8.99
N VAL A 111 3.45 11.94 9.28
CA VAL A 111 4.79 11.45 9.59
C VAL A 111 5.12 11.79 11.02
N THR A 112 5.73 10.85 11.72
CA THR A 112 6.16 11.03 13.11
C THR A 112 7.61 10.60 13.26
N ALA A 113 8.27 11.07 14.32
CA ALA A 113 9.58 10.58 14.72
C ALA A 113 9.53 9.16 15.34
N GLY A 114 8.38 8.47 15.31
CA GLY A 114 8.20 7.10 15.78
C GLY A 114 8.11 6.95 17.30
N ASN A 115 8.78 7.81 18.07
CA ASN A 115 8.78 7.81 19.53
C ASN A 115 7.64 8.62 20.18
N TYR A 116 6.79 9.27 19.37
CA TYR A 116 5.64 10.04 19.85
C TYR A 116 4.35 9.53 19.25
N SER A 117 3.37 9.22 20.12
CA SER A 117 2.03 8.81 19.69
C SER A 117 1.20 10.05 19.35
N ILE A 118 0.75 10.16 18.10
CA ILE A 118 -0.10 11.28 17.63
C ILE A 118 -1.36 11.41 18.50
N GLU A 119 -1.99 10.29 18.85
CA GLU A 119 -3.21 10.25 19.67
C GLU A 119 -3.02 10.82 21.09
N LYS A 120 -1.76 10.93 21.54
CA LYS A 120 -1.41 11.48 22.85
C LYS A 120 -0.84 12.90 22.77
N MET A 121 -0.80 13.50 21.58
CA MET A 121 -0.32 14.87 21.41
C MET A 121 -1.44 15.85 21.76
N GLU A 122 -1.17 16.72 22.73
CA GLU A 122 -1.98 17.90 22.97
C GLU A 122 -1.53 19.02 22.02
N VAL A 123 -2.45 19.54 21.21
CA VAL A 123 -2.18 20.65 20.28
C VAL A 123 -2.49 21.96 20.98
N ILE A 124 -1.45 22.74 21.27
CA ILE A 124 -1.57 24.07 21.87
C ILE A 124 -1.48 25.12 20.75
N ASN A 125 -2.60 25.77 20.43
CA ASN A 125 -2.64 26.89 19.48
C ASN A 125 -2.53 28.23 20.22
N LYS A 126 -1.91 29.23 19.58
CA LYS A 126 -1.96 30.62 20.04
C LYS A 126 -3.22 31.31 19.54
#